data_AF-A0A843J945-F1
#
_entry.id   AF-A0A843J945-F1
#
_cell.length_a   1.000
_cell.length_b   1.000
_cell.length_c   1.000
_cell.angle_alpha   90.00
_cell.angle_beta   90.00
_cell.angle_gamma   90.00
#
_symmetry.space_group_name_H-M   'P 1'
#
loop_
_entity.id
_entity.type
_entity.pdbx_description
1 polymer ?
#
loop_
_entity_poly.entity_id
_entity_poly.type
_entity_poly.pdbx_seq_one_letter_code
_entity_poly.pdbx_strand_id
1 'polypeptide(L)' 'RLISSVDAMTATVPEMPWDVIRTISRRITSEVSEVTHVALSISDKPPSTIEFC' A
#
# COMPACT_ATOMS: atom_id res chain seq x y z
N ARG A 1 3.05 -1.22 0.65
CA ARG A 1 2.85 0.20 0.23
C ARG A 1 2.92 0.24 -1.29
N LEU A 2 2.14 1.12 -1.93
CA LEU A 2 2.05 1.23 -3.39
C LEU A 2 2.23 2.70 -3.75
N ILE A 3 3.09 2.99 -4.72
CA ILE A 3 3.35 4.35 -5.20
C ILE A 3 3.53 4.35 -6.71
N SER A 4 3.05 5.40 -7.36
CA SER A 4 3.42 5.79 -8.71
C SER A 4 4.27 7.05 -8.61
N SER A 5 5.47 7.04 -9.18
CA SER A 5 6.40 8.17 -9.13
C SER A 5 7.05 8.39 -10.50
N VAL A 6 7.14 9.65 -10.90
CA VAL A 6 7.75 10.06 -12.18
C VAL A 6 9.21 10.47 -11.98
N ASP A 7 9.53 11.14 -10.87
CA ASP A 7 10.83 11.79 -10.66
C ASP A 7 11.42 11.61 -9.24
N ALA A 8 10.93 10.62 -8.47
CA ALA A 8 11.31 10.33 -7.08
C ALA A 8 11.08 11.48 -6.06
N MET A 9 10.76 12.69 -6.52
CA MET A 9 10.44 13.85 -5.71
C MET A 9 8.94 13.91 -5.39
N THR A 10 8.10 13.50 -6.34
CA THR A 10 6.65 13.36 -6.16
C THR A 10 6.22 11.91 -6.32
N ALA A 11 5.31 11.47 -5.45
CA ALA A 11 4.72 10.14 -5.57
C ALA A 11 3.26 10.18 -5.13
N THR A 12 2.39 9.59 -5.94
CA THR A 12 0.96 9.46 -5.64
C THR A 12 0.60 8.01 -5.41
N VAL A 13 -0.39 7.76 -4.56
CA VAL A 13 -0.97 6.42 -4.42
C VAL A 13 -2.01 6.23 -5.51
N PRO A 14 -1.79 5.33 -6.50
CA PRO A 14 -2.77 5.12 -7.55
C PRO A 14 -4.02 4.42 -6.99
N GLU A 15 -5.18 4.75 -7.56
CA GLU A 15 -6.41 4.03 -7.27
C GLU A 15 -6.32 2.62 -7.89
N MET A 16 -6.33 1.60 -7.03
CA MET A 16 -6.26 0.21 -7.44
C MET A 16 -7.64 -0.43 -7.33
N PRO A 17 -7.98 -1.38 -8.22
CA PRO A 17 -9.22 -2.13 -8.11
C PRO A 17 -9.35 -2.80 -6.74
N TRP A 18 -10.51 -2.62 -6.11
CA TRP A 18 -10.76 -3.08 -4.74
C TRP A 18 -10.68 -4.61 -4.61
N ASP A 19 -11.00 -5.35 -5.66
CA ASP A 19 -10.88 -6.81 -5.73
C ASP A 19 -9.43 -7.27 -5.56
N VAL A 20 -8.47 -6.55 -6.14
CA VAL A 20 -7.04 -6.86 -6.00
C VAL A 20 -6.58 -6.60 -4.57
N ILE A 21 -6.98 -5.47 -3.98
CA ILE A 21 -6.65 -5.13 -2.59
C ILE A 21 -7.20 -6.22 -1.64
N ARG A 22 -8.45 -6.63 -1.85
CA ARG A 22 -9.09 -7.69 -1.05
C ARG A 22 -8.41 -9.04 -1.22
N THR A 23 -7.97 -9.36 -2.44
CA THR A 23 -7.24 -10.60 -2.73
C THR A 23 -5.91 -10.64 -2.00
N ILE A 24 -5.14 -9.54 -2.04
CA ILE A 24 -3.86 -9.42 -1.32
C ILE A 24 -4.08 -9.55 0.19
N SER A 25 -5.06 -8.82 0.74
CA SER A 25 -5.40 -8.87 2.17
C SER A 25 -5.76 -10.28 2.63
N ARG A 26 -6.61 -10.99 1.87
CA ARG A 26 -7.01 -12.36 2.19
C ARG A 26 -5.83 -13.32 2.15
N ARG A 27 -4.96 -13.21 1.15
CA ARG A 27 -3.78 -14.08 1.02
C ARG A 27 -2.81 -13.89 2.19
N ILE A 28 -2.49 -12.65 2.54
CA ILE A 28 -1.58 -12.36 3.67
C ILE A 28 -2.13 -12.95 4.97
N THR A 29 -3.41 -12.69 5.28
CA THR A 29 -4.04 -13.17 6.52
C THR A 29 -4.28 -14.69 6.54
N SER A 30 -4.35 -15.36 5.38
CA SER A 30 -4.49 -16.82 5.32
C SER A 30 -3.15 -17.57 5.30
N GLU A 31 -2.12 -16.98 4.69
CA GLU A 31 -0.82 -17.63 4.48
C GLU A 31 0.16 -17.33 5.63
N VAL A 32 -0.05 -16.25 6.40
CA VAL A 32 0.83 -15.84 7.51
C VAL A 32 0.01 -15.75 8.81
N SER A 33 0.13 -16.78 9.66
CA SER A 33 -0.66 -16.94 10.89
C SER A 33 -0.49 -15.82 11.92
N GLU A 34 0.65 -15.15 11.91
CA GLU A 34 1.01 -14.10 12.86
C GLU A 34 0.43 -12.73 12.46
N VAL A 35 -0.13 -12.60 11.25
CA VAL A 35 -0.67 -11.34 10.73
C VAL A 35 -2.18 -11.32 10.84
N THR A 36 -2.71 -10.46 11.71
CA THR A 36 -4.15 -10.32 11.95
C THR A 36 -4.79 -9.17 11.17
N HIS A 37 -3.99 -8.21 10.70
CA HIS A 37 -4.48 -7.00 10.06
C HIS A 37 -3.56 -6.53 8.93
N VAL A 38 -4.16 -6.03 7.86
CA VAL A 38 -3.47 -5.49 6.68
C VAL A 38 -4.03 -4.11 6.37
N ALA A 39 -3.16 -3.10 6.32
CA ALA A 39 -3.53 -1.73 5.99
C ALA A 39 -2.84 -1.27 4.69
N LEU A 40 -3.59 -0.52 3.88
CA LEU A 40 -3.04 0.18 2.72
C LEU A 40 -2.83 1.65 3.07
N SER A 41 -1.59 2.11 2.94
CA SER A 41 -1.26 3.53 3.13
C SER A 41 -1.56 4.31 1.85
N ILE A 42 -2.42 5.32 1.99
CA ILE A 42 -2.98 6.15 0.91
C ILE A 42 -2.44 7.60 0.93
N SER A 43 -1.34 7.84 1.64
CA SER A 43 -0.73 9.16 1.74
C SER A 43 0.29 9.41 0.64
N ASP A 44 0.13 10.53 -0.06
CA ASP A 44 1.00 10.99 -1.14
C ASP A 44 2.28 11.66 -0.61
N LYS A 45 3.30 11.71 -1.46
CA LYS A 45 4.53 12.48 -1.26
C LYS A 45 4.50 13.70 -2.17
N PRO A 46 4.61 14.93 -1.62
CA PRO A 46 4.48 15.33 -0.21
C PRO A 46 3.00 15.33 0.29
N PRO A 47 2.71 15.26 1.61
CA PRO A 47 3.59 15.52 2.76
C PRO A 47 4.28 14.29 3.37
N SER A 48 3.93 13.08 2.94
CA SER A 48 4.49 11.85 3.51
C SER A 48 5.81 11.44 2.85
N THR A 49 6.55 10.54 3.51
CA THR A 49 7.70 9.84 2.93
C THR A 49 7.28 8.54 2.26
N ILE A 50 8.11 8.01 1.35
CA ILE A 50 7.84 6.72 0.68
C ILE A 50 7.96 5.58 1.69
N GLU A 51 9.04 5.57 2.46
CA GLU A 51 9.31 4.57 3.50
C GLU A 51 8.55 4.88 4.78
N PHE A 52 8.24 3.82 5.53
CA PHE A 52 7.80 3.91 6.92
C PHE A 52 9.03 4.02 7.83
N CYS A 53 8.94 4.86 8.85
CA CYS A 53 9.93 5.00 9.92
C CYS A 53 9.48 4.29 11.20
#